data_AF-A0A9P0TNF3-F1
#
_entry.id   AF-A0A9P0TNF3-F1
#
_cell.length_a   1.000
_cell.length_b   1.000
_cell.length_c   1.000
_cell.angle_alpha   90.00
_cell.angle_beta   90.00
_cell.angle_gamma   90.00
#
_symmetry.space_group_name_H-M   'P 1'
#
loop_
_entity.id
_entity.type
_entity.pdbx_description
1 polymer ?
#
loop_
_entity_poly.entity_id
_entity_poly.type
_entity_poly.pdbx_seq_one_letter_code
_entity_poly.pdbx_strand_id
1 'polypeptide(L)'
;MSDKKKKVLMTKDVVNVATPKRPVILKSDRETKEQNKDKVEKEKQPTILIKTREQSTPKEERPVSPKSQVADDIQQPCKIAQNEAKEKKEQKPCILKTMSEPVKLLDENLEFNNTALEYLNDNNSNYLIIGVIGMQGVGKSLILNLINQSMPIEDICHKILQSHEMPDTNEFDENIESHMEKLNVDKKLERPHFKFKMQDIEQIERGVHCTKGVDMYITSDRVILLDCQPLWSPCLIDTNINAVTSRSANIVTVDCLQIASYLMAICHVLVAVQDWFGDYNFIRYIQAAEMLRPSLSSTNVNQESDSVQTEVHPHLLLLHNRCQLEDFTHTNVHTIQEFYRKAFQRSNLQLKSGMYLYSDTSKNGVNVDSVNKLYSVEKCGHPINLFLLPEVYEDYDNKEIYRGHPAFEELAKRLRWMLLGVNRHQITNVPNLSEKGWFHFCNKAWESIKKCTFFLEYERFLP
;
A
#
# COMPACT_ATOMS: atom_id res chain seq x y z
N MET A 1 -16.56 30.58 77.74
CA MET A 1 -15.21 30.02 77.89
C MET A 1 -15.04 28.95 76.81
N SER A 2 -14.55 29.31 75.63
CA SER A 2 -13.12 29.31 75.21
C SER A 2 -12.59 27.89 74.97
N ASP A 3 -12.52 27.43 73.72
CA ASP A 3 -11.44 27.63 72.72
C ASP A 3 -10.32 26.59 72.80
N LYS A 4 -10.01 25.96 71.66
CA LYS A 4 -8.70 25.49 71.13
C LYS A 4 -8.85 24.18 70.35
N LYS A 5 -8.12 23.91 69.26
CA LYS A 5 -7.47 24.68 68.19
C LYS A 5 -7.02 23.62 67.16
N LYS A 6 -7.14 23.96 65.87
CA LYS A 6 -6.65 23.23 64.69
C LYS A 6 -5.17 22.80 64.80
N LYS A 7 -4.82 21.67 64.17
CA LYS A 7 -3.66 21.56 63.27
C LYS A 7 -4.00 20.63 62.10
N VAL A 8 -4.08 21.24 60.92
CA VAL A 8 -4.12 20.60 59.59
C VAL A 8 -2.70 20.63 59.06
N LEU A 9 -2.19 19.48 58.59
CA LEU A 9 -0.92 19.38 57.87
C LEU A 9 -1.21 19.50 56.38
N MET A 10 -0.63 20.51 55.73
CA MET A 10 -0.63 20.68 54.27
C MET A 10 0.71 20.22 53.72
N THR A 11 0.70 19.36 52.71
CA THR A 11 1.83 19.16 51.79
C THR A 11 1.50 19.87 50.48
N LYS A 12 2.26 20.93 50.19
CA LYS A 12 2.42 21.53 48.87
C LYS A 12 3.60 20.83 48.22
N ASP A 13 3.51 20.52 46.92
CA ASP A 13 4.65 20.71 46.01
C ASP A 13 4.13 20.96 44.59
N VAL A 14 4.58 22.07 44.02
CA VAL A 14 4.28 22.59 42.69
C VAL A 14 5.60 22.60 41.91
N VAL A 15 5.57 21.96 40.74
CA VAL A 15 6.24 22.27 39.46
C VAL A 15 7.65 22.88 39.52
N ASN A 16 8.61 22.22 38.87
CA ASN A 16 9.66 22.93 38.12
C ASN A 16 10.05 22.22 36.82
N VAL A 17 10.08 23.04 35.77
CA VAL A 17 10.40 22.78 34.37
C VAL A 17 11.91 22.64 34.19
N ALA A 18 12.37 21.67 33.39
CA ALA A 18 13.76 21.63 32.92
C ALA A 18 13.86 21.17 31.46
N THR A 19 14.40 22.07 30.63
CA THR A 19 14.76 21.96 29.22
C THR A 19 15.94 21.00 28.94
N PRO A 20 16.10 20.43 27.73
CA PRO A 20 17.10 19.42 27.42
C PRO A 20 18.48 20.02 27.08
N LYS A 21 19.56 19.46 27.64
CA LYS A 21 20.95 19.79 27.26
C LYS A 21 21.62 18.60 26.57
N ARG A 22 22.24 18.87 25.41
CA ARG A 22 23.04 17.93 24.59
C ARG A 22 24.36 17.56 25.31
N PRO A 23 24.88 16.33 25.16
CA PRO A 23 26.22 16.00 25.64
C PRO A 23 27.30 16.46 24.65
N VAL A 24 28.36 17.04 25.23
CA VAL A 24 29.55 17.59 24.57
C VAL A 24 30.69 16.56 24.66
N ILE A 25 31.42 16.39 23.54
CA ILE A 25 32.59 15.54 23.38
C ILE A 25 33.80 16.18 24.09
N LEU A 26 34.46 15.43 24.98
CA LEU A 26 35.75 15.80 25.58
C LEU A 26 36.82 14.78 25.19
N LYS A 27 37.86 15.28 24.52
CA LYS A 27 39.09 14.57 24.18
C LYS A 27 39.98 14.46 25.44
N SER A 28 40.65 13.32 25.61
CA SER A 28 41.77 13.17 26.56
C SER A 28 43.00 12.68 25.79
N ASP A 29 44.06 13.49 25.80
CA ASP A 29 45.39 13.18 25.28
C ASP A 29 46.39 12.97 26.42
N ARG A 30 47.26 11.95 26.23
CA ARG A 30 48.64 11.71 26.75
C ARG A 30 48.84 11.48 28.26
N GLU A 31 49.77 10.64 28.73
CA GLU A 31 51.19 10.38 28.36
C GLU A 31 51.58 8.87 28.57
N THR A 32 52.24 8.13 27.67
CA THR A 32 53.68 7.93 27.30
C THR A 32 54.68 7.38 28.35
N LYS A 33 55.29 6.22 28.01
CA LYS A 33 56.70 5.71 28.18
C LYS A 33 56.69 4.21 28.62
N GLU A 34 57.54 3.27 28.15
CA GLU A 34 58.74 3.25 27.30
C GLU A 34 59.07 1.80 26.84
N GLN A 35 59.61 1.65 25.61
CA GLN A 35 60.63 0.70 25.08
C GLN A 35 60.35 -0.83 25.06
N ASN A 36 60.66 -1.64 24.02
CA ASN A 36 61.81 -1.63 23.08
C ASN A 36 61.56 -2.54 21.83
N LYS A 37 62.12 -2.14 20.66
CA LYS A 37 62.74 -2.90 19.53
C LYS A 37 62.03 -4.13 18.89
N ASP A 38 61.93 -4.36 17.57
CA ASP A 38 62.85 -4.13 16.44
C ASP A 38 62.12 -3.99 15.06
N LYS A 39 62.84 -3.47 14.06
CA LYS A 39 62.44 -3.22 12.66
C LYS A 39 62.43 -4.51 11.81
N VAL A 40 61.44 -4.67 10.90
CA VAL A 40 61.59 -5.34 9.59
C VAL A 40 60.70 -4.65 8.52
N GLU A 41 61.23 -4.62 7.30
CA GLU A 41 60.83 -3.89 6.09
C GLU A 41 59.42 -4.16 5.54
N LYS A 42 58.87 -3.15 4.84
CA LYS A 42 57.68 -3.25 3.98
C LYS A 42 58.09 -3.67 2.57
N GLU A 43 57.75 -4.88 2.18
CA GLU A 43 57.69 -5.32 0.79
C GLU A 43 56.24 -5.17 0.25
N LYS A 44 56.11 -4.56 -0.94
CA LYS A 44 54.87 -4.52 -1.74
C LYS A 44 55.07 -5.36 -3.00
N GLN A 45 54.13 -6.26 -3.32
CA GLN A 45 53.82 -6.77 -4.67
C GLN A 45 52.39 -7.39 -4.70
N PRO A 46 51.77 -7.67 -5.87
CA PRO A 46 51.49 -6.73 -6.95
C PRO A 46 50.03 -6.83 -7.49
N THR A 47 49.56 -5.77 -8.15
CA THR A 47 48.28 -5.70 -8.86
C THR A 47 48.43 -6.23 -10.29
N ILE A 48 47.58 -7.19 -10.67
CA ILE A 48 47.51 -7.76 -12.02
C ILE A 48 46.73 -6.80 -12.93
N LEU A 49 47.41 -6.23 -13.92
CA LEU A 49 46.82 -5.41 -14.98
C LEU A 49 47.02 -6.11 -16.33
N ILE A 50 45.92 -6.55 -16.92
CA ILE A 50 45.86 -7.13 -18.27
C ILE A 50 46.06 -5.99 -19.27
N LYS A 51 47.17 -6.04 -20.02
CA LYS A 51 47.50 -5.09 -21.09
C LYS A 51 47.38 -5.79 -22.44
N THR A 52 46.44 -5.33 -23.26
CA THR A 52 46.32 -5.70 -24.67
C THR A 52 47.48 -5.12 -25.47
N ARG A 53 47.99 -5.92 -26.38
CA ARG A 53 49.19 -5.75 -27.19
C ARG A 53 48.85 -5.05 -28.50
N GLU A 54 49.42 -3.87 -28.75
CA GLU A 54 49.67 -3.37 -30.10
C GLU A 54 51.05 -2.71 -30.15
N GLN A 55 51.87 -3.10 -31.13
CA GLN A 55 53.13 -2.48 -31.50
C GLN A 55 53.18 -2.36 -33.02
N SER A 56 53.35 -1.14 -33.53
CA SER A 56 54.44 -0.80 -34.45
C SER A 56 54.55 0.72 -34.61
N THR A 57 55.80 1.19 -34.68
CA THR A 57 56.34 2.55 -34.61
C THR A 57 56.68 3.08 -36.04
N PRO A 58 57.40 4.21 -36.23
CA PRO A 58 57.21 5.60 -35.74
C PRO A 58 57.40 6.67 -36.86
N LYS A 59 57.13 7.96 -36.58
CA LYS A 59 58.01 9.10 -36.96
C LYS A 59 57.59 10.42 -36.29
N GLU A 60 58.62 11.24 -36.04
CA GLU A 60 58.72 12.44 -35.20
C GLU A 60 58.06 13.70 -35.77
N GLU A 61 57.59 14.61 -34.91
CA GLU A 61 58.21 15.93 -34.63
C GLU A 61 57.31 16.79 -33.71
N ARG A 62 57.94 17.48 -32.75
CA ARG A 62 57.42 18.60 -31.92
C ARG A 62 58.03 19.91 -32.52
N PRO A 63 57.60 21.18 -32.21
CA PRO A 63 57.18 21.62 -30.87
C PRO A 63 56.26 22.90 -30.71
N VAL A 64 55.94 23.21 -29.43
CA VAL A 64 55.57 24.48 -28.74
C VAL A 64 54.23 25.23 -28.98
N SER A 65 53.59 25.60 -27.86
CA SER A 65 52.48 26.58 -27.68
C SER A 65 52.97 28.05 -27.71
N PRO A 66 52.12 29.10 -27.79
CA PRO A 66 51.48 29.65 -26.57
C PRO A 66 50.12 30.41 -26.72
N LYS A 67 49.28 30.27 -25.68
CA LYS A 67 48.49 31.29 -24.95
C LYS A 67 47.87 32.55 -25.64
N SER A 68 46.53 32.65 -25.45
CA SER A 68 45.73 33.81 -24.95
C SER A 68 45.02 34.78 -25.93
N GLN A 69 43.78 35.13 -25.50
CA GLN A 69 42.99 36.37 -25.66
C GLN A 69 41.79 36.41 -26.64
N VAL A 70 40.60 36.35 -26.02
CA VAL A 70 39.39 37.21 -26.12
C VAL A 70 39.26 38.17 -27.32
N ALA A 71 38.13 38.10 -28.05
CA ALA A 71 37.22 39.23 -28.38
C ALA A 71 36.08 38.80 -29.35
N ASP A 72 35.02 39.61 -29.33
CA ASP A 72 33.64 39.44 -29.80
C ASP A 72 33.35 39.36 -31.32
N ASP A 73 32.08 39.02 -31.58
CA ASP A 73 31.16 39.51 -32.62
C ASP A 73 30.81 38.67 -33.87
N ILE A 74 29.57 38.15 -33.83
CA ILE A 74 28.44 38.35 -34.77
C ILE A 74 28.53 37.93 -36.27
N GLN A 75 27.47 37.19 -36.65
CA GLN A 75 26.81 37.01 -37.99
C GLN A 75 27.30 35.96 -39.02
N GLN A 76 26.53 34.86 -39.06
CA GLN A 76 25.95 34.12 -40.22
C GLN A 76 26.28 34.60 -41.67
N PRO A 77 26.36 33.67 -42.66
CA PRO A 77 25.15 32.98 -43.14
C PRO A 77 25.30 31.52 -43.61
N CYS A 78 24.14 30.85 -43.63
CA CYS A 78 23.84 29.54 -44.18
C CYS A 78 24.38 29.33 -45.61
N LYS A 79 24.78 28.08 -45.95
CA LYS A 79 23.97 27.16 -46.78
C LYS A 79 24.69 25.82 -47.12
N ILE A 80 23.99 24.73 -46.76
CA ILE A 80 23.76 23.47 -47.52
C ILE A 80 24.69 22.26 -47.28
N ALA A 81 24.08 21.28 -46.57
CA ALA A 81 24.09 19.82 -46.73
C ALA A 81 25.39 19.06 -46.37
N GLN A 82 25.39 18.06 -45.48
CA GLN A 82 24.72 16.77 -45.64
C GLN A 82 24.78 15.97 -44.31
N ASN A 83 23.70 15.20 -44.07
CA ASN A 83 23.64 14.00 -43.23
C ASN A 83 23.77 14.12 -41.71
N GLU A 84 22.62 14.27 -41.03
CA GLU A 84 22.30 13.52 -39.82
C GLU A 84 20.78 13.48 -39.60
N ALA A 85 20.10 12.65 -40.40
CA ALA A 85 18.78 12.14 -40.08
C ALA A 85 18.96 10.84 -39.29
N LYS A 86 18.99 10.94 -37.96
CA LYS A 86 18.81 9.81 -37.04
C LYS A 86 17.64 10.10 -36.10
N GLU A 87 16.50 9.55 -36.51
CA GLU A 87 15.37 9.10 -35.69
C GLU A 87 14.91 10.01 -34.54
N LYS A 88 14.21 11.09 -34.87
CA LYS A 88 13.07 11.48 -34.05
C LYS A 88 11.93 10.53 -34.39
N LYS A 89 11.78 9.44 -33.62
CA LYS A 89 10.52 8.69 -33.62
C LYS A 89 9.43 9.64 -33.12
N GLU A 90 8.56 10.04 -34.03
CA GLU A 90 7.25 10.60 -33.69
C GLU A 90 6.59 9.65 -32.68
N GLN A 91 6.43 10.09 -31.44
CA GLN A 91 5.57 9.40 -30.48
C GLN A 91 4.16 9.48 -31.04
N LYS A 92 3.70 8.39 -31.67
CA LYS A 92 2.27 8.15 -31.84
C LYS A 92 1.63 8.33 -30.45
N PRO A 93 0.52 9.06 -30.32
CA PRO A 93 -0.22 9.05 -29.07
C PRO A 93 -0.60 7.60 -28.79
N CYS A 94 0.05 7.01 -27.80
CA CYS A 94 -0.30 5.67 -27.34
C CYS A 94 -1.69 5.80 -26.73
N ILE A 95 -2.72 5.39 -27.47
CA ILE A 95 -4.06 5.25 -26.91
C ILE A 95 -3.93 4.14 -25.87
N LEU A 96 -3.79 4.54 -24.60
CA LEU A 96 -3.72 3.60 -23.49
C LEU A 96 -5.02 2.81 -23.47
N LYS A 97 -4.90 1.49 -23.54
CA LYS A 97 -6.02 0.57 -23.46
C LYS A 97 -6.64 0.73 -22.07
N THR A 98 -7.96 0.93 -22.02
CA THR A 98 -8.71 0.91 -20.76
C THR A 98 -9.05 -0.53 -20.39
N MET A 99 -9.01 -0.85 -19.10
CA MET A 99 -9.40 -2.18 -18.62
C MET A 99 -10.92 -2.31 -18.57
N SER A 100 -11.46 -3.36 -19.18
CA SER A 100 -12.88 -3.71 -19.03
C SER A 100 -13.11 -4.49 -17.74
N GLU A 101 -12.21 -5.42 -17.42
CA GLU A 101 -12.27 -6.32 -16.27
C GLU A 101 -10.90 -6.36 -15.56
N PRO A 102 -10.85 -6.73 -14.26
CA PRO A 102 -9.59 -6.99 -13.57
C PRO A 102 -8.79 -8.10 -14.24
N VAL A 103 -7.46 -7.98 -14.22
CA VAL A 103 -6.53 -9.00 -14.69
C VAL A 103 -5.75 -9.57 -13.53
N LYS A 104 -5.36 -10.84 -13.60
CA LYS A 104 -4.51 -11.45 -12.58
C LYS A 104 -3.11 -10.84 -12.63
N LEU A 105 -2.64 -10.31 -11.50
CA LEU A 105 -1.23 -9.99 -11.28
C LEU A 105 -0.48 -11.23 -10.81
N LEU A 106 -1.05 -11.91 -9.82
CA LEU A 106 -0.67 -13.26 -9.40
C LEU A 106 -1.84 -14.19 -9.69
N ASP A 107 -1.57 -15.30 -10.37
CA ASP A 107 -2.60 -16.31 -10.67
C ASP A 107 -2.94 -17.21 -9.46
N GLU A 108 -3.75 -18.24 -9.68
CA GLU A 108 -4.16 -19.17 -8.62
C GLU A 108 -2.99 -19.98 -8.03
N ASN A 109 -1.91 -20.15 -8.81
CA ASN A 109 -0.69 -20.86 -8.40
C ASN A 109 0.36 -19.90 -7.81
N LEU A 110 0.00 -18.62 -7.65
CA LEU A 110 0.89 -17.54 -7.24
C LEU A 110 2.06 -17.30 -8.20
N GLU A 111 1.83 -17.52 -9.50
CA GLU A 111 2.74 -17.16 -10.58
C GLU A 111 2.45 -15.76 -11.11
N PHE A 112 3.51 -15.03 -11.48
CA PHE A 112 3.40 -13.66 -11.94
C PHE A 112 2.96 -13.58 -13.41
N ASN A 113 1.85 -12.88 -13.68
CA ASN A 113 1.28 -12.80 -15.01
C ASN A 113 1.62 -11.45 -15.69
N ASN A 114 2.14 -11.52 -16.91
CA ASN A 114 2.57 -10.34 -17.70
C ASN A 114 1.44 -9.61 -18.44
N THR A 115 0.19 -10.10 -18.38
CA THR A 115 -0.95 -9.53 -19.11
C THR A 115 -1.21 -8.07 -18.73
N ALA A 116 -1.00 -7.68 -17.47
CA ALA A 116 -1.22 -6.30 -17.04
C ALA A 116 -0.29 -5.26 -17.70
N LEU A 117 0.84 -5.69 -18.29
CA LEU A 117 1.83 -4.81 -18.90
C LEU A 117 1.26 -3.99 -20.07
N GLU A 118 0.24 -4.49 -20.77
CA GLU A 118 -0.38 -3.80 -21.91
C GLU A 118 -1.20 -2.55 -21.52
N TYR A 119 -1.62 -2.46 -20.25
CA TYR A 119 -2.47 -1.37 -19.74
C TYR A 119 -1.69 -0.25 -19.03
N LEU A 120 -0.39 -0.48 -18.78
CA LEU A 120 0.48 0.40 -18.02
C LEU A 120 1.19 1.42 -18.92
N ASN A 121 1.41 2.61 -18.36
CA ASN A 121 2.04 3.73 -19.06
C ASN A 121 3.55 3.82 -18.75
N ASP A 122 4.37 3.92 -19.79
CA ASP A 122 5.84 4.05 -19.66
C ASP A 122 6.29 5.41 -19.12
N ASN A 123 5.48 6.45 -19.30
CA ASN A 123 5.86 7.84 -18.98
C ASN A 123 5.17 8.37 -17.71
N ASN A 124 4.14 7.70 -17.21
CA ASN A 124 3.45 8.16 -16.00
C ASN A 124 4.20 7.71 -14.76
N SER A 125 4.78 8.67 -14.04
CA SER A 125 5.38 8.46 -12.72
C SER A 125 4.47 8.89 -11.57
N ASN A 126 3.30 9.45 -11.87
CA ASN A 126 2.34 9.93 -10.88
C ASN A 126 1.11 9.02 -10.83
N TYR A 127 1.28 7.84 -10.24
CA TYR A 127 0.23 6.86 -10.03
C TYR A 127 0.08 6.55 -8.53
N LEU A 128 -1.08 6.03 -8.15
CA LEU A 128 -1.37 5.57 -6.79
C LEU A 128 -1.65 4.06 -6.84
N ILE A 129 -1.21 3.34 -5.81
CA ILE A 129 -1.41 1.89 -5.69
C ILE A 129 -2.04 1.60 -4.35
N ILE A 130 -3.21 0.98 -4.39
CA ILE A 130 -3.99 0.60 -3.23
C ILE A 130 -4.13 -0.92 -3.25
N GLY A 131 -3.52 -1.58 -2.26
CA GLY A 131 -3.74 -3.00 -2.01
C GLY A 131 -4.73 -3.22 -0.88
N VAL A 132 -5.54 -4.27 -0.98
CA VAL A 132 -6.51 -4.64 0.07
C VAL A 132 -6.21 -6.03 0.58
N ILE A 133 -6.14 -6.18 1.91
CA ILE A 133 -5.95 -7.46 2.61
C ILE A 133 -7.01 -7.64 3.69
N GLY A 134 -7.29 -8.88 4.07
CA GLY A 134 -8.35 -9.21 5.01
C GLY A 134 -8.77 -10.67 4.91
N MET A 135 -9.48 -11.14 5.94
CA MET A 135 -10.00 -12.51 5.98
C MET A 135 -11.08 -12.75 4.91
N GLN A 136 -11.59 -13.97 4.84
CA GLN A 136 -12.74 -14.30 3.99
C GLN A 136 -14.01 -13.59 4.50
N GLY A 137 -14.90 -13.18 3.61
CA GLY A 137 -16.19 -12.57 3.97
C GLY A 137 -16.17 -11.10 4.40
N VAL A 138 -15.00 -10.53 4.74
CA VAL A 138 -14.90 -9.14 5.26
C VAL A 138 -15.28 -8.04 4.25
N GLY A 139 -15.46 -8.36 2.97
CA GLY A 139 -15.87 -7.41 1.93
C GLY A 139 -14.74 -6.69 1.18
N LYS A 140 -13.55 -7.28 1.05
CA LYS A 140 -12.39 -6.66 0.32
C LYS A 140 -12.75 -6.15 -1.08
N SER A 141 -13.33 -7.02 -1.91
CA SER A 141 -13.72 -6.71 -3.28
C SER A 141 -14.82 -5.64 -3.33
N LEU A 142 -15.72 -5.60 -2.34
CA LEU A 142 -16.69 -4.51 -2.17
C LEU A 142 -15.97 -3.18 -1.98
N ILE A 143 -15.01 -3.10 -1.06
CA ILE A 143 -14.25 -1.85 -0.80
C ILE A 143 -13.54 -1.36 -2.07
N LEU A 144 -12.92 -2.24 -2.84
CA LEU A 144 -12.29 -1.85 -4.10
C LEU A 144 -13.30 -1.36 -5.14
N ASN A 145 -14.47 -2.00 -5.19
CA ASN A 145 -15.57 -1.54 -6.01
C ASN A 145 -16.06 -0.14 -5.59
N LEU A 146 -16.09 0.19 -4.29
CA LEU A 146 -16.42 1.53 -3.78
C LEU A 146 -15.38 2.58 -4.23
N ILE A 147 -14.09 2.23 -4.20
CA ILE A 147 -12.99 3.13 -4.59
C ILE A 147 -13.00 3.39 -6.10
N ASN A 148 -13.30 2.36 -6.90
CA ASN A 148 -13.28 2.42 -8.36
C ASN A 148 -14.36 3.33 -8.97
N GLN A 149 -15.47 3.58 -8.28
CA GLN A 149 -16.63 4.24 -8.87
C GLN A 149 -16.28 5.63 -9.37
N SER A 150 -16.17 5.88 -10.67
CA SER A 150 -15.84 7.22 -11.17
C SER A 150 -17.02 8.20 -10.97
N MET A 151 -18.26 7.71 -11.07
CA MET A 151 -19.51 8.45 -10.90
C MET A 151 -20.27 7.99 -9.65
N PRO A 152 -21.06 8.88 -9.00
CA PRO A 152 -21.96 8.46 -7.93
C PRO A 152 -22.96 7.46 -8.50
N ILE A 153 -22.93 6.23 -7.98
CA ILE A 153 -23.90 5.20 -8.33
C ILE A 153 -25.17 5.50 -7.55
N GLU A 154 -26.27 5.80 -8.26
CA GLU A 154 -27.60 5.82 -7.65
C GLU A 154 -27.91 4.42 -7.08
N ASP A 155 -28.39 4.39 -5.84
CA ASP A 155 -28.78 3.20 -5.08
C ASP A 155 -27.65 2.17 -4.86
N ILE A 156 -26.47 2.64 -4.46
CA ILE A 156 -25.34 1.76 -4.13
C ILE A 156 -25.68 0.73 -3.04
N CYS A 157 -26.44 1.11 -2.02
CA CYS A 157 -26.87 0.20 -0.95
C CYS A 157 -27.77 -0.92 -1.49
N HIS A 158 -28.78 -0.58 -2.29
CA HIS A 158 -29.62 -1.56 -2.97
C HIS A 158 -28.80 -2.52 -3.85
N LYS A 159 -27.84 -1.98 -4.62
CA LYS A 159 -26.94 -2.78 -5.47
C LYS A 159 -26.03 -3.71 -4.66
N ILE A 160 -25.60 -3.32 -3.47
CA ILE A 160 -24.81 -4.17 -2.57
C ILE A 160 -25.68 -5.32 -2.06
N LEU A 161 -26.91 -5.05 -1.63
CA LEU A 161 -27.84 -6.07 -1.15
C LEU A 161 -28.15 -7.10 -2.23
N GLN A 162 -28.44 -6.65 -3.45
CA GLN A 162 -28.71 -7.52 -4.60
C GLN A 162 -27.47 -8.24 -5.14
N SER A 163 -26.26 -7.81 -4.79
CA SER A 163 -25.04 -8.39 -5.37
C SER A 163 -24.77 -9.83 -4.94
N HIS A 164 -25.44 -10.27 -3.86
CA HIS A 164 -25.36 -11.63 -3.36
C HIS A 164 -26.44 -12.53 -3.96
N GLU A 165 -27.52 -11.97 -4.51
CA GLU A 165 -28.65 -12.71 -5.07
C GLU A 165 -28.28 -13.40 -6.40
N MET A 166 -28.73 -14.65 -6.55
CA MET A 166 -28.59 -15.39 -7.80
C MET A 166 -29.51 -14.78 -8.86
N PRO A 167 -29.14 -14.77 -10.15
CA PRO A 167 -30.13 -14.52 -11.19
C PRO A 167 -31.20 -15.62 -11.12
N ASP A 168 -32.47 -15.22 -11.02
CA ASP A 168 -33.59 -16.17 -11.09
C ASP A 168 -33.46 -17.02 -12.36
N THR A 169 -33.08 -18.29 -12.20
CA THR A 169 -33.12 -19.29 -13.25
C THR A 169 -34.56 -19.77 -13.42
N ASN A 170 -35.45 -18.87 -13.84
CA ASN A 170 -36.72 -19.27 -14.41
C ASN A 170 -36.51 -19.49 -15.90
N GLU A 171 -36.11 -20.72 -16.26
CA GLU A 171 -36.01 -21.24 -17.65
C GLU A 171 -37.35 -21.27 -18.42
N PHE A 172 -38.37 -20.52 -17.98
CA PHE A 172 -39.69 -20.47 -18.60
C PHE A 172 -40.01 -19.18 -19.36
N ASP A 173 -39.15 -18.16 -19.33
CA ASP A 173 -39.46 -16.84 -19.92
C ASP A 173 -38.68 -16.47 -21.21
N GLU A 174 -37.86 -17.37 -21.78
CA GLU A 174 -37.19 -17.09 -23.07
C GLU A 174 -38.17 -16.78 -24.21
N ASN A 175 -39.41 -17.30 -24.15
CA ASN A 175 -40.41 -17.05 -25.18
C ASN A 175 -41.19 -15.74 -25.01
N ILE A 176 -41.23 -15.14 -23.82
CA ILE A 176 -41.90 -13.84 -23.60
C ILE A 176 -40.91 -12.70 -23.84
N GLU A 177 -39.64 -12.90 -23.51
CA GLU A 177 -38.58 -11.89 -23.68
C GLU A 177 -38.35 -11.56 -25.18
N SER A 178 -38.39 -12.56 -26.07
CA SER A 178 -38.25 -12.33 -27.53
C SER A 178 -39.38 -11.53 -28.17
N HIS A 179 -40.57 -11.51 -27.55
CA HIS A 179 -41.73 -10.76 -28.04
C HIS A 179 -41.86 -9.37 -27.41
N MET A 180 -41.32 -9.15 -26.20
CA MET A 180 -41.27 -7.83 -25.56
C MET A 180 -40.07 -6.97 -25.99
N GLU A 181 -38.98 -7.58 -26.48
CA GLU A 181 -37.81 -6.86 -27.03
C GLU A 181 -38.13 -5.99 -28.26
N LYS A 182 -39.25 -6.23 -28.94
CA LYS A 182 -39.64 -5.45 -30.14
C LYS A 182 -40.46 -4.20 -29.84
N LEU A 183 -40.89 -3.97 -28.61
CA LEU A 183 -41.85 -2.91 -28.30
C LEU A 183 -41.51 -1.97 -27.14
N ASN A 184 -40.38 -2.14 -26.41
CA ASN A 184 -39.98 -1.16 -25.39
C ASN A 184 -38.48 -0.85 -25.39
N VAL A 185 -38.21 0.42 -25.66
CA VAL A 185 -36.93 1.10 -25.51
C VAL A 185 -36.60 1.28 -24.01
N ASP A 186 -35.36 0.99 -23.63
CA ASP A 186 -34.65 1.43 -22.41
C ASP A 186 -35.11 0.96 -21.01
N LYS A 187 -35.18 -0.36 -20.77
CA LYS A 187 -34.90 -0.92 -19.42
C LYS A 187 -34.21 -2.28 -19.50
N LYS A 188 -32.97 -2.32 -20.01
CA LYS A 188 -32.05 -3.36 -19.53
C LYS A 188 -31.82 -3.07 -18.05
N LEU A 189 -32.14 -4.02 -17.18
CA LEU A 189 -31.76 -4.01 -15.78
C LEU A 189 -30.23 -4.02 -15.73
N GLU A 190 -29.60 -2.83 -15.81
CA GLU A 190 -28.15 -2.69 -15.75
C GLU A 190 -27.71 -3.18 -14.37
N ARG A 191 -27.20 -4.41 -14.31
CA ARG A 191 -26.48 -4.91 -13.14
C ARG A 191 -25.48 -3.83 -12.71
N PRO A 192 -25.31 -3.57 -11.40
CA PRO A 192 -24.23 -2.72 -10.95
C PRO A 192 -22.93 -3.25 -11.56
N HIS A 193 -22.27 -2.44 -12.39
CA HIS A 193 -21.03 -2.85 -13.04
C HIS A 193 -19.86 -2.79 -12.04
N PHE A 194 -19.97 -3.59 -10.99
CA PHE A 194 -18.85 -3.92 -10.11
C PHE A 194 -17.79 -4.66 -10.94
N LYS A 195 -16.54 -4.21 -10.83
CA LYS A 195 -15.42 -4.77 -11.59
C LYS A 195 -14.82 -5.97 -10.87
N PHE A 196 -14.71 -5.88 -9.55
CA PHE A 196 -14.28 -7.00 -8.73
C PHE A 196 -15.49 -7.87 -8.40
N LYS A 197 -15.42 -9.16 -8.74
CA LYS A 197 -16.50 -10.11 -8.44
C LYS A 197 -16.62 -10.28 -6.92
N MET A 198 -17.84 -10.14 -6.41
CA MET A 198 -18.16 -10.41 -5.00
C MET A 198 -18.69 -11.84 -4.85
N GLN A 199 -18.65 -12.37 -3.62
CA GLN A 199 -19.18 -13.71 -3.34
C GLN A 199 -20.70 -13.72 -3.53
N ASP A 200 -21.24 -14.74 -4.20
CA ASP A 200 -22.67 -15.01 -4.28
C ASP A 200 -23.16 -15.83 -3.07
N ILE A 201 -24.48 -15.96 -2.90
CA ILE A 201 -25.08 -16.74 -1.79
C ILE A 201 -24.58 -18.20 -1.79
N GLU A 202 -24.49 -18.85 -2.96
CA GLU A 202 -24.03 -20.25 -3.06
C GLU A 202 -22.59 -20.40 -2.55
N GLN A 203 -21.71 -19.46 -2.91
CA GLN A 203 -20.33 -19.43 -2.44
C GLN A 203 -20.24 -19.17 -0.93
N ILE A 204 -21.11 -18.30 -0.40
CA ILE A 204 -21.18 -18.01 1.04
C ILE A 204 -21.64 -19.26 1.80
N GLU A 205 -22.71 -19.92 1.35
CA GLU A 205 -23.24 -21.15 1.97
C GLU A 205 -22.24 -22.30 1.94
N ARG A 206 -21.47 -22.42 0.85
CA ARG A 206 -20.38 -23.40 0.73
C ARG A 206 -19.11 -23.00 1.47
N GLY A 207 -19.05 -21.77 1.98
CA GLY A 207 -17.86 -21.23 2.65
C GLY A 207 -16.66 -21.08 1.72
N VAL A 208 -16.84 -20.98 0.41
CA VAL A 208 -15.74 -20.87 -0.58
C VAL A 208 -15.40 -19.41 -0.90
N HIS A 209 -14.15 -19.16 -1.26
CA HIS A 209 -13.70 -17.82 -1.65
C HIS A 209 -13.93 -17.54 -3.15
N CYS A 210 -14.14 -16.26 -3.48
CA CYS A 210 -14.26 -15.82 -4.87
C CYS A 210 -12.90 -15.45 -5.48
N THR A 211 -12.10 -14.65 -4.77
CA THR A 211 -10.78 -14.17 -5.24
C THR A 211 -9.70 -15.20 -4.99
N LYS A 212 -8.96 -15.57 -6.04
CA LYS A 212 -7.76 -16.42 -6.01
C LYS A 212 -6.55 -15.65 -6.57
N GLY A 213 -5.40 -15.75 -5.91
CA GLY A 213 -4.22 -14.96 -6.26
C GLY A 213 -4.37 -13.48 -5.92
N VAL A 214 -3.91 -12.61 -6.83
CA VAL A 214 -4.04 -11.15 -6.69
C VAL A 214 -4.58 -10.57 -8.00
N ASP A 215 -5.77 -9.99 -7.95
CA ASP A 215 -6.38 -9.28 -9.07
C ASP A 215 -5.89 -7.83 -9.12
N MET A 216 -5.67 -7.32 -10.31
CA MET A 216 -5.21 -5.97 -10.59
C MET A 216 -6.19 -5.27 -11.53
N TYR A 217 -6.54 -4.04 -11.21
CA TYR A 217 -7.38 -3.19 -12.05
C TYR A 217 -6.85 -1.76 -12.05
N ILE A 218 -6.88 -1.10 -13.20
CA ILE A 218 -6.46 0.29 -13.37
C ILE A 218 -7.69 1.14 -13.67
N THR A 219 -7.97 2.12 -12.81
CA THR A 219 -9.11 3.02 -12.96
C THR A 219 -8.90 4.05 -14.07
N SER A 220 -9.97 4.75 -14.47
CA SER A 220 -9.89 5.89 -15.39
C SER A 220 -8.95 6.99 -14.89
N ASP A 221 -8.87 7.14 -13.56
CA ASP A 221 -8.05 8.14 -12.88
C ASP A 221 -6.60 7.66 -12.65
N ARG A 222 -6.20 6.56 -13.32
CA ARG A 222 -4.86 5.93 -13.23
C ARG A 222 -4.46 5.55 -11.80
N VAL A 223 -5.42 5.04 -11.04
CA VAL A 223 -5.16 4.38 -9.76
C VAL A 223 -5.11 2.88 -9.99
N ILE A 224 -4.07 2.24 -9.47
CA ILE A 224 -3.88 0.79 -9.53
C ILE A 224 -4.47 0.18 -8.26
N LEU A 225 -5.48 -0.66 -8.44
CA LEU A 225 -6.18 -1.37 -7.38
C LEU A 225 -5.75 -2.84 -7.37
N LEU A 226 -5.39 -3.36 -6.21
CA LEU A 226 -4.97 -4.76 -6.02
C LEU A 226 -5.90 -5.46 -5.03
N ASP A 227 -6.67 -6.45 -5.49
CA ASP A 227 -7.52 -7.31 -4.66
C ASP A 227 -6.78 -8.61 -4.32
N CYS A 228 -6.50 -8.82 -3.04
CA CYS A 228 -5.84 -10.02 -2.57
C CYS A 228 -6.86 -11.12 -2.26
N GLN A 229 -6.50 -12.37 -2.56
CA GLN A 229 -7.20 -13.54 -2.02
C GLN A 229 -7.35 -13.44 -0.49
N PRO A 230 -8.41 -14.02 0.10
CA PRO A 230 -8.63 -13.96 1.53
C PRO A 230 -7.52 -14.63 2.32
N LEU A 231 -7.15 -14.01 3.44
CA LEU A 231 -6.18 -14.58 4.36
C LEU A 231 -6.82 -15.74 5.15
N TRP A 232 -6.04 -16.82 5.33
CA TRP A 232 -6.43 -18.01 6.10
C TRP A 232 -7.76 -18.66 5.70
N SER A 233 -8.19 -18.53 4.45
CA SER A 233 -9.38 -19.24 4.02
C SER A 233 -9.11 -20.75 4.02
N PRO A 234 -9.91 -21.56 4.75
CA PRO A 234 -9.76 -23.02 4.73
C PRO A 234 -9.92 -23.62 3.33
N CYS A 235 -10.65 -22.94 2.45
CA CYS A 235 -10.85 -23.36 1.06
C CYS A 235 -9.62 -23.19 0.17
N LEU A 236 -8.59 -22.44 0.61
CA LEU A 236 -7.30 -22.41 -0.07
C LEU A 236 -6.50 -23.70 0.17
N ILE A 237 -6.84 -24.47 1.20
CA ILE A 237 -6.28 -25.80 1.40
C ILE A 237 -6.97 -26.71 0.37
N ASP A 238 -6.26 -27.03 -0.71
CA ASP A 238 -6.79 -27.85 -1.79
C ASP A 238 -7.15 -29.25 -1.28
N THR A 239 -8.44 -29.46 -0.96
CA THR A 239 -8.96 -30.71 -0.39
C THR A 239 -8.94 -31.86 -1.39
N ASN A 240 -8.68 -31.58 -2.67
CA ASN A 240 -8.74 -32.58 -3.74
C ASN A 240 -7.52 -33.50 -3.79
N ILE A 241 -6.42 -33.19 -3.10
CA ILE A 241 -5.16 -33.94 -3.25
C ILE A 241 -4.74 -34.67 -1.98
N ASN A 242 -5.09 -34.21 -0.76
CA ASN A 242 -4.73 -34.88 0.50
C ASN A 242 -5.70 -34.54 1.65
N ALA A 243 -5.73 -35.40 2.68
CA ALA A 243 -6.35 -35.05 3.96
C ALA A 243 -5.74 -33.75 4.52
N VAL A 244 -6.57 -32.90 5.12
CA VAL A 244 -6.10 -31.67 5.78
C VAL A 244 -5.13 -32.05 6.90
N THR A 245 -3.86 -31.70 6.74
CA THR A 245 -2.81 -31.90 7.74
C THR A 245 -2.36 -30.55 8.29
N SER A 246 -1.70 -30.55 9.46
CA SER A 246 -1.07 -29.34 10.00
C SER A 246 -0.08 -28.74 9.00
N ARG A 247 0.64 -29.58 8.25
CA ARG A 247 1.59 -29.14 7.23
C ARG A 247 0.91 -28.40 6.08
N SER A 248 -0.21 -28.88 5.55
CA SER A 248 -0.93 -28.18 4.48
C SER A 248 -1.48 -26.82 4.93
N ALA A 249 -1.92 -26.72 6.19
CA ALA A 249 -2.36 -25.44 6.77
C ALA A 249 -1.17 -24.46 6.97
N ASN A 250 -0.01 -24.97 7.38
CA ASN A 250 1.20 -24.17 7.54
C ASN A 250 1.70 -23.61 6.20
N ILE A 251 1.65 -24.40 5.12
CA ILE A 251 1.99 -23.94 3.76
C ILE A 251 1.09 -22.77 3.34
N VAL A 252 -0.24 -22.92 3.46
CA VAL A 252 -1.18 -21.84 3.10
C VAL A 252 -0.96 -20.58 3.96
N THR A 253 -0.62 -20.75 5.23
CA THR A 253 -0.30 -19.64 6.13
C THR A 253 0.94 -18.88 5.64
N VAL A 254 1.98 -19.59 5.22
CA VAL A 254 3.21 -19.01 4.69
C VAL A 254 2.96 -18.34 3.33
N ASP A 255 2.19 -18.96 2.44
CA ASP A 255 1.80 -18.37 1.15
C ASP A 255 1.02 -17.06 1.37
N CYS A 256 0.09 -17.04 2.32
CA CYS A 256 -0.59 -15.81 2.72
C CYS A 256 0.44 -14.77 3.19
N LEU A 257 1.36 -15.10 4.11
CA LEU A 257 2.39 -14.17 4.60
C LEU A 257 3.26 -13.62 3.47
N GLN A 258 3.62 -14.43 2.48
CA GLN A 258 4.35 -14.00 1.29
C GLN A 258 3.57 -12.92 0.51
N ILE A 259 2.27 -13.12 0.30
CA ILE A 259 1.42 -12.16 -0.41
C ILE A 259 1.28 -10.85 0.38
N ALA A 260 1.07 -10.89 1.70
CA ALA A 260 0.98 -9.66 2.49
C ALA A 260 2.32 -8.89 2.51
N SER A 261 3.44 -9.60 2.67
CA SER A 261 4.78 -9.00 2.60
C SER A 261 5.05 -8.38 1.23
N TYR A 262 4.57 -9.04 0.17
CA TYR A 262 4.64 -8.54 -1.20
C TYR A 262 3.82 -7.26 -1.40
N LEU A 263 2.56 -7.24 -0.96
CA LEU A 263 1.71 -6.06 -1.04
C LEU A 263 2.27 -4.88 -0.24
N MET A 264 2.84 -5.13 0.95
CA MET A 264 3.54 -4.10 1.72
C MET A 264 4.74 -3.52 0.97
N ALA A 265 5.36 -4.30 0.09
CA ALA A 265 6.53 -3.88 -0.67
C ALA A 265 6.19 -3.07 -1.92
N ILE A 266 5.03 -3.31 -2.54
CA ILE A 266 4.67 -2.72 -3.84
C ILE A 266 3.58 -1.64 -3.76
N CYS A 267 2.86 -1.53 -2.65
CA CYS A 267 1.74 -0.59 -2.50
C CYS A 267 2.15 0.74 -1.86
N HIS A 268 1.42 1.81 -2.19
CA HIS A 268 1.49 3.07 -1.45
C HIS A 268 0.59 3.03 -0.21
N VAL A 269 -0.61 2.48 -0.38
CA VAL A 269 -1.62 2.30 0.67
C VAL A 269 -2.00 0.83 0.73
N LEU A 270 -2.00 0.27 1.93
CA LEU A 270 -2.50 -1.05 2.25
C LEU A 270 -3.73 -0.90 3.13
N VAL A 271 -4.88 -1.31 2.64
CA VAL A 271 -6.15 -1.32 3.38
C VAL A 271 -6.34 -2.69 4.01
N ALA A 272 -6.30 -2.73 5.34
CA ALA A 272 -6.54 -3.93 6.13
C ALA A 272 -8.00 -3.93 6.58
N VAL A 273 -8.82 -4.77 5.94
CA VAL A 273 -10.26 -4.86 6.15
C VAL A 273 -10.58 -5.93 7.20
N GLN A 274 -11.38 -5.55 8.19
CA GLN A 274 -11.89 -6.43 9.24
C GLN A 274 -13.39 -6.20 9.40
N ASP A 275 -14.13 -7.21 9.80
CA ASP A 275 -15.58 -7.16 10.11
C ASP A 275 -15.88 -7.31 11.60
N TRP A 276 -14.86 -7.48 12.45
CA TRP A 276 -14.98 -7.53 13.90
C TRP A 276 -13.82 -6.82 14.59
N PHE A 277 -14.09 -6.28 15.79
CA PHE A 277 -13.09 -5.55 16.55
C PHE A 277 -12.07 -6.50 17.23
N GLY A 278 -10.80 -6.16 17.08
CA GLY A 278 -9.76 -6.68 17.98
C GLY A 278 -9.22 -8.06 17.62
N ASP A 279 -9.26 -8.47 16.34
CA ASP A 279 -8.63 -9.73 15.93
C ASP A 279 -7.10 -9.69 16.15
N TYR A 280 -6.68 -10.35 17.22
CA TYR A 280 -5.28 -10.48 17.59
C TYR A 280 -4.46 -11.26 16.56
N ASN A 281 -5.05 -12.28 15.92
CA ASN A 281 -4.36 -13.09 14.93
C ASN A 281 -4.05 -12.23 13.71
N PHE A 282 -5.05 -11.50 13.19
CA PHE A 282 -4.87 -10.62 12.04
C PHE A 282 -3.81 -9.54 12.28
N ILE A 283 -3.78 -8.94 13.48
CA ILE A 283 -2.76 -7.96 13.85
C ILE A 283 -1.37 -8.59 13.87
N ARG A 284 -1.22 -9.75 14.53
CA ARG A 284 0.05 -10.49 14.54
C ARG A 284 0.52 -10.86 13.15
N TYR A 285 -0.41 -11.18 12.27
CA TYR A 285 -0.11 -11.52 10.89
C TYR A 285 0.43 -10.32 10.12
N ILE A 286 -0.18 -9.14 10.25
CA ILE A 286 0.35 -7.91 9.64
C ILE A 286 1.76 -7.62 10.17
N GLN A 287 1.97 -7.76 11.48
CA GLN A 287 3.29 -7.57 12.10
C GLN A 287 4.31 -8.61 11.63
N ALA A 288 3.91 -9.87 11.46
CA ALA A 288 4.78 -10.93 10.95
C ALA A 288 5.15 -10.69 9.48
N ALA A 289 4.20 -10.27 8.64
CA ALA A 289 4.46 -9.91 7.26
C ALA A 289 5.41 -8.70 7.16
N GLU A 290 5.27 -7.71 8.04
CA GLU A 290 6.22 -6.60 8.14
C GLU A 290 7.65 -7.08 8.44
N MET A 291 7.81 -8.00 9.39
CA MET A 291 9.13 -8.55 9.77
C MET A 291 9.76 -9.44 8.69
N LEU A 292 8.94 -10.15 7.92
CA LEU A 292 9.40 -11.09 6.88
C LEU A 292 9.63 -10.40 5.52
N ARG A 293 9.21 -9.13 5.38
CA ARG A 293 9.42 -8.35 4.15
C ARG A 293 10.92 -8.23 3.85
N PRO A 294 11.40 -8.70 2.69
CA PRO A 294 12.81 -8.53 2.33
C PRO A 294 13.11 -7.06 2.02
N SER A 295 14.30 -6.59 2.38
CA SER A 295 14.80 -5.27 1.97
C SER A 295 15.14 -5.28 0.48
N LEU A 296 14.18 -4.88 -0.35
CA LEU A 296 14.30 -4.85 -1.81
C LEU A 296 15.23 -3.73 -2.33
N SER A 297 15.73 -2.88 -1.43
CA SER A 297 16.67 -1.78 -1.71
C SER A 297 18.08 -2.23 -2.06
N SER A 298 18.42 -3.50 -1.84
CA SER A 298 19.77 -4.04 -2.07
C SER A 298 19.85 -4.79 -3.40
N THR A 299 19.96 -4.07 -4.50
CA THR A 299 20.54 -4.68 -5.71
C THR A 299 21.45 -3.69 -6.41
N ASN A 300 22.75 -3.98 -6.30
CA ASN A 300 23.85 -3.45 -7.10
C ASN A 300 24.25 -1.99 -6.85
N VAL A 301 24.91 -1.70 -5.74
CA VAL A 301 26.02 -0.74 -5.76
C VAL A 301 27.10 -1.15 -4.75
N ASN A 302 28.29 -1.49 -5.24
CA ASN A 302 29.54 -1.38 -4.48
C ASN A 302 29.83 0.11 -4.23
N GLN A 303 29.03 0.78 -3.40
CA GLN A 303 29.34 2.11 -2.90
C GLN A 303 29.24 2.09 -1.39
N GLU A 304 30.42 2.14 -0.77
CA GLU A 304 30.62 2.70 0.55
C GLU A 304 30.10 4.14 0.54
N SER A 305 28.81 4.33 0.80
CA SER A 305 28.25 5.63 1.08
C SER A 305 27.24 5.49 2.21
N ASP A 306 27.61 6.07 3.35
CA ASP A 306 26.89 6.23 4.63
C ASP A 306 25.54 6.97 4.54
N SER A 307 24.85 6.94 3.40
CA SER A 307 23.48 7.45 3.31
C SER A 307 22.54 6.44 3.94
N VAL A 308 22.00 6.75 5.13
CA VAL A 308 20.91 6.03 5.79
C VAL A 308 19.77 5.86 4.77
N GLN A 309 19.69 4.69 4.14
CA GLN A 309 18.59 4.34 3.26
C GLN A 309 17.34 4.25 4.13
N THR A 310 16.43 5.22 4.00
CA THR A 310 15.19 5.22 4.77
C THR A 310 14.23 4.27 4.07
N GLU A 311 14.05 3.07 4.61
CA GLU A 311 13.08 2.11 4.07
C GLU A 311 11.66 2.68 4.16
N VAL A 312 11.05 2.89 3.00
CA VAL A 312 9.69 3.41 2.91
C VAL A 312 8.69 2.28 3.21
N HIS A 313 7.82 2.55 4.17
CA HIS A 313 6.71 1.68 4.55
C HIS A 313 5.40 2.25 4.00
N PRO A 314 4.47 1.39 3.56
CA PRO A 314 3.18 1.83 3.05
C PRO A 314 2.34 2.47 4.16
N HIS A 315 1.35 3.25 3.74
CA HIS A 315 0.27 3.65 4.62
C HIS A 315 -0.63 2.48 4.94
N LEU A 316 -0.78 2.17 6.22
CA LEU A 316 -1.74 1.18 6.67
C LEU A 316 -3.06 1.91 7.01
N LEU A 317 -4.15 1.54 6.37
CA LEU A 317 -5.51 1.91 6.75
C LEU A 317 -6.19 0.72 7.39
N LEU A 318 -6.59 0.86 8.65
CA LEU A 318 -7.44 -0.12 9.33
C LEU A 318 -8.90 0.22 9.00
N LEU A 319 -9.57 -0.64 8.25
CA LEU A 319 -10.95 -0.44 7.84
C LEU A 319 -11.83 -1.48 8.52
N HIS A 320 -12.72 -1.03 9.40
CA HIS A 320 -13.76 -1.89 9.93
C HIS A 320 -14.99 -1.76 9.05
N ASN A 321 -15.42 -2.89 8.51
CA ASN A 321 -16.61 -3.02 7.70
C ASN A 321 -17.74 -3.64 8.55
N ARG A 322 -19.00 -3.47 8.13
CA ARG A 322 -20.18 -4.00 8.83
C ARG A 322 -20.30 -3.55 10.29
N CYS A 323 -19.81 -2.34 10.58
CA CYS A 323 -19.90 -1.76 11.92
C CYS A 323 -21.35 -1.57 12.34
N GLN A 324 -21.63 -1.84 13.61
CA GLN A 324 -22.94 -1.65 14.23
C GLN A 324 -23.01 -0.30 14.95
N LEU A 325 -24.19 0.07 15.44
CA LEU A 325 -24.44 1.30 16.20
C LEU A 325 -23.43 1.51 17.35
N GLU A 326 -23.08 0.44 18.07
CA GLU A 326 -22.19 0.50 19.22
C GLU A 326 -20.77 0.92 18.84
N ASP A 327 -20.28 0.50 17.67
CA ASP A 327 -18.92 0.78 17.19
C ASP A 327 -18.71 2.27 16.93
N PHE A 328 -19.77 2.97 16.53
CA PHE A 328 -19.76 4.41 16.27
C PHE A 328 -19.80 5.25 17.55
N THR A 329 -19.99 4.65 18.74
CA THR A 329 -19.95 5.43 19.99
C THR A 329 -18.56 6.02 20.24
N HIS A 330 -18.51 7.25 20.77
CA HIS A 330 -17.23 7.95 20.99
C HIS A 330 -16.24 7.15 21.86
N THR A 331 -16.76 6.48 22.90
CA THR A 331 -15.98 5.64 23.82
C THR A 331 -15.38 4.44 23.10
N ASN A 332 -16.14 3.78 22.22
CA ASN A 332 -15.64 2.64 21.46
C ASN A 332 -14.60 3.08 20.44
N VAL A 333 -14.85 4.15 19.67
CA VAL A 333 -13.85 4.71 18.76
C VAL A 333 -12.56 5.06 19.50
N HIS A 334 -12.63 5.70 20.67
CA HIS A 334 -11.44 5.96 21.49
C HIS A 334 -10.71 4.67 21.87
N THR A 335 -11.44 3.65 22.33
CA THR A 335 -10.89 2.36 22.75
C THR A 335 -10.21 1.62 21.60
N ILE A 336 -10.85 1.58 20.43
CA ILE A 336 -10.34 0.96 19.21
C ILE A 336 -9.04 1.65 18.78
N GLN A 337 -9.02 2.99 18.75
CA GLN A 337 -7.83 3.76 18.36
C GLN A 337 -6.67 3.54 19.32
N GLU A 338 -6.93 3.51 20.63
CA GLU A 338 -5.89 3.29 21.64
C GLU A 338 -5.34 1.86 21.60
N PHE A 339 -6.21 0.89 21.34
CA PHE A 339 -5.81 -0.51 21.13
C PHE A 339 -4.83 -0.63 19.96
N TYR A 340 -5.19 -0.12 18.77
CA TYR A 340 -4.31 -0.21 17.61
C TYR A 340 -3.03 0.63 17.75
N ARG A 341 -3.10 1.79 18.42
CA ARG A 341 -1.92 2.59 18.74
C ARG A 341 -0.90 1.80 19.57
N LYS A 342 -1.37 1.04 20.56
CA LYS A 342 -0.52 0.17 21.38
C LYS A 342 -0.03 -1.04 20.58
N ALA A 343 -0.92 -1.68 19.81
CA ALA A 343 -0.58 -2.84 19.01
C ALA A 343 0.54 -2.54 18.00
N PHE A 344 0.44 -1.42 17.29
CA PHE A 344 1.41 -1.02 16.26
C PHE A 344 2.47 -0.03 16.74
N GLN A 345 2.67 0.14 18.05
CA GLN A 345 3.64 1.09 18.59
C GLN A 345 5.08 0.83 18.11
N ARG A 346 5.42 -0.44 17.84
CA ARG A 346 6.74 -0.89 17.37
C ARG A 346 6.80 -1.11 15.85
N SER A 347 5.69 -0.91 15.15
CA SER A 347 5.62 -1.07 13.69
C SER A 347 6.16 0.19 13.00
N ASN A 348 6.82 -0.01 11.87
CA ASN A 348 7.28 1.04 10.96
C ASN A 348 6.20 1.46 9.95
N LEU A 349 5.05 0.76 9.93
CA LEU A 349 3.93 1.09 9.05
C LEU A 349 3.35 2.48 9.36
N GLN A 350 2.96 3.21 8.31
CA GLN A 350 2.51 4.58 8.47
C GLN A 350 1.01 4.63 8.83
N LEU A 351 0.73 4.80 10.13
CA LEU A 351 -0.64 4.91 10.69
C LEU A 351 -1.12 6.35 10.92
N LYS A 352 -0.34 7.36 10.51
CA LYS A 352 -0.63 8.78 10.72
C LYS A 352 -0.49 9.55 9.42
N SER A 353 -1.38 9.29 8.46
CA SER A 353 -1.32 9.90 7.13
C SER A 353 -2.57 10.70 6.77
N GLY A 354 -3.37 11.09 7.76
CA GLY A 354 -4.57 11.88 7.53
C GLY A 354 -5.80 11.07 7.13
N MET A 355 -5.71 9.74 7.12
CA MET A 355 -6.81 8.85 6.75
C MET A 355 -7.75 8.59 7.93
N TYR A 356 -8.40 9.65 8.42
CA TYR A 356 -9.13 9.62 9.70
C TYR A 356 -10.64 9.72 9.50
N LEU A 357 -11.40 9.01 10.35
CA LEU A 357 -12.86 9.16 10.45
C LEU A 357 -13.31 10.59 10.82
N TYR A 358 -12.45 11.35 11.49
CA TYR A 358 -12.67 12.74 11.84
C TYR A 358 -11.37 13.55 11.84
N SER A 359 -11.47 14.82 11.48
CA SER A 359 -10.31 15.72 11.43
C SER A 359 -9.83 16.11 12.83
N ASP A 360 -8.51 16.16 13.00
CA ASP A 360 -7.88 16.81 14.14
C ASP A 360 -7.83 18.32 13.90
N THR A 361 -8.73 19.07 14.55
CA THR A 361 -8.82 20.54 14.45
C THR A 361 -7.52 21.25 14.82
N SER A 362 -6.60 20.57 15.52
CA SER A 362 -5.29 21.13 15.90
C SER A 362 -4.21 21.00 14.83
N LYS A 363 -4.41 20.14 13.82
CA LYS A 363 -3.40 19.84 12.77
C LYS A 363 -3.89 20.08 11.35
N ASN A 364 -5.19 19.92 11.10
CA ASN A 364 -5.80 20.18 9.81
C ASN A 364 -6.57 21.50 9.90
N GLY A 365 -6.36 22.39 8.92
CA GLY A 365 -7.04 23.68 8.85
C GLY A 365 -8.55 23.55 9.03
N VAL A 366 -9.12 24.58 9.66
CA VAL A 366 -10.55 24.71 9.98
C VAL A 366 -11.41 24.42 8.72
N ASN A 367 -12.42 23.54 8.84
CA ASN A 367 -13.46 23.20 7.85
C ASN A 367 -13.16 22.15 6.75
N VAL A 368 -12.73 20.93 7.09
CA VAL A 368 -12.77 19.81 6.11
C VAL A 368 -13.93 18.82 6.34
N ASP A 369 -14.49 18.68 7.55
CA ASP A 369 -15.50 17.66 7.83
C ASP A 369 -16.89 18.23 8.17
N SER A 370 -17.71 18.42 7.15
CA SER A 370 -19.17 18.57 7.34
C SER A 370 -19.86 17.24 7.63
N VAL A 371 -19.20 16.11 7.32
CA VAL A 371 -19.79 14.76 7.33
C VAL A 371 -19.89 14.17 8.74
N ASN A 372 -19.00 14.53 9.67
CA ASN A 372 -19.01 13.88 10.99
C ASN A 372 -18.69 14.86 12.13
N LYS A 373 -19.56 15.87 12.30
CA LYS A 373 -19.48 16.85 13.41
C LYS A 373 -19.62 16.23 14.80
N LEU A 374 -20.03 14.97 14.89
CA LEU A 374 -20.23 14.28 16.15
C LEU A 374 -18.89 13.95 16.83
N TYR A 375 -17.85 13.65 16.05
CA TYR A 375 -16.55 13.22 16.57
C TYR A 375 -15.62 14.41 16.79
N SER A 376 -14.87 14.37 17.89
CA SER A 376 -13.84 15.35 18.19
C SER A 376 -12.66 14.67 18.86
N VAL A 377 -11.50 15.32 18.79
CA VAL A 377 -10.28 14.85 19.48
C VAL A 377 -10.48 14.78 21.00
N GLU A 378 -11.28 15.66 21.57
CA GLU A 378 -11.59 15.67 23.01
C GLU A 378 -12.37 14.42 23.45
N LYS A 379 -13.30 13.95 22.61
CA LYS A 379 -14.15 12.80 22.95
C LYS A 379 -13.53 11.46 22.53
N CYS A 380 -12.87 11.43 21.39
CA CYS A 380 -12.40 10.19 20.75
C CYS A 380 -10.88 10.01 20.79
N GLY A 381 -10.13 11.01 21.27
CA GLY A 381 -8.67 11.02 21.30
C GLY A 381 -8.06 11.44 19.97
N HIS A 382 -6.73 11.38 19.88
CA HIS A 382 -6.04 11.68 18.62
C HIS A 382 -6.32 10.59 17.58
N PRO A 383 -6.66 10.95 16.34
CA PRO A 383 -6.98 9.98 15.31
C PRO A 383 -5.74 9.22 14.82
N ILE A 384 -5.96 7.99 14.40
CA ILE A 384 -5.05 7.15 13.61
C ILE A 384 -5.75 6.78 12.31
N ASN A 385 -5.04 6.18 11.35
CA ASN A 385 -5.61 5.66 10.10
C ASN A 385 -6.61 4.52 10.36
N LEU A 386 -7.79 4.88 10.86
CA LEU A 386 -8.91 4.03 11.20
C LEU A 386 -10.15 4.63 10.55
N PHE A 387 -10.89 3.79 9.83
CA PHE A 387 -12.15 4.17 9.22
C PHE A 387 -13.20 3.08 9.47
N LEU A 388 -14.45 3.50 9.64
CA LEU A 388 -15.58 2.62 9.93
C LEU A 388 -16.60 2.74 8.80
N LEU A 389 -17.07 1.61 8.29
CA LEU A 389 -18.19 1.52 7.36
C LEU A 389 -19.32 0.71 8.03
N PRO A 390 -20.55 1.24 8.04
CA PRO A 390 -21.67 0.56 8.66
C PRO A 390 -22.11 -0.63 7.83
N GLU A 391 -22.85 -1.53 8.47
CA GLU A 391 -23.60 -2.56 7.74
C GLU A 391 -24.73 -1.93 6.92
N VAL A 392 -24.95 -2.48 5.72
CA VAL A 392 -26.05 -2.07 4.84
C VAL A 392 -27.23 -2.98 5.12
N TYR A 393 -28.33 -2.41 5.60
CA TYR A 393 -29.57 -3.14 5.89
C TYR A 393 -30.60 -2.93 4.78
N GLU A 394 -31.58 -3.83 4.64
CA GLU A 394 -32.65 -3.72 3.63
C GLU A 394 -33.46 -2.43 3.76
N ASP A 395 -33.63 -1.94 4.98
CA ASP A 395 -34.33 -0.73 5.36
C ASP A 395 -33.38 0.47 5.53
N TYR A 396 -32.30 0.53 4.74
CA TYR A 396 -31.31 1.62 4.77
C TYR A 396 -31.92 3.01 4.50
N ASP A 397 -32.98 3.08 3.68
CA ASP A 397 -33.69 4.31 3.34
C ASP A 397 -34.70 4.77 4.42
N ASN A 398 -34.95 3.94 5.44
CA ASN A 398 -35.93 4.27 6.48
C ASN A 398 -35.36 5.27 7.50
N LYS A 399 -35.72 6.55 7.31
CA LYS A 399 -35.30 7.67 8.17
C LYS A 399 -35.88 7.64 9.59
N GLU A 400 -36.88 6.81 9.86
CA GLU A 400 -37.47 6.68 11.20
C GLU A 400 -36.60 5.84 12.15
N ILE A 401 -35.70 5.03 11.59
CA ILE A 401 -34.83 4.13 12.35
C ILE A 401 -33.54 4.85 12.69
N TYR A 402 -33.32 5.09 13.98
CA TYR A 402 -32.07 5.67 14.47
C TYR A 402 -30.94 4.63 14.43
N ARG A 403 -30.02 4.79 13.48
CA ARG A 403 -28.82 3.94 13.32
C ARG A 403 -27.59 4.42 14.07
N GLY A 404 -27.61 5.69 14.52
CA GLY A 404 -26.51 6.35 15.23
C GLY A 404 -25.17 6.44 14.50
N HIS A 405 -25.19 6.35 13.17
CA HIS A 405 -24.07 6.63 12.29
C HIS A 405 -24.55 7.41 11.05
N PRO A 406 -23.64 8.12 10.34
CA PRO A 406 -23.96 8.71 9.03
C PRO A 406 -24.36 7.66 8.00
N ALA A 407 -25.02 8.08 6.92
CA ALA A 407 -25.42 7.18 5.84
C ALA A 407 -24.21 6.48 5.21
N PHE A 408 -24.39 5.24 4.74
CA PHE A 408 -23.32 4.43 4.15
C PHE A 408 -22.69 5.15 2.95
N GLU A 409 -23.49 5.78 2.10
CA GLU A 409 -23.05 6.50 0.90
C GLU A 409 -22.12 7.66 1.23
N GLU A 410 -22.42 8.41 2.29
CA GLU A 410 -21.61 9.54 2.75
C GLU A 410 -20.24 9.05 3.23
N LEU A 411 -20.21 7.96 4.00
CA LEU A 411 -18.98 7.35 4.50
C LEU A 411 -18.17 6.69 3.39
N ALA A 412 -18.81 5.99 2.45
CA ALA A 412 -18.16 5.37 1.30
C ALA A 412 -17.52 6.43 0.38
N LYS A 413 -18.25 7.53 0.10
CA LYS A 413 -17.72 8.67 -0.67
C LYS A 413 -16.52 9.31 0.02
N ARG A 414 -16.60 9.47 1.34
CA ARG A 414 -15.50 10.00 2.15
C ARG A 414 -14.28 9.09 2.15
N LEU A 415 -14.47 7.78 2.34
CA LEU A 415 -13.40 6.78 2.26
C LEU A 415 -12.67 6.86 0.92
N ARG A 416 -13.42 6.95 -0.17
CA ARG A 416 -12.85 7.11 -1.52
C ARG A 416 -11.99 8.37 -1.62
N TRP A 417 -12.52 9.53 -1.24
CA TRP A 417 -11.75 10.79 -1.29
C TRP A 417 -10.47 10.75 -0.45
N MET A 418 -10.58 10.15 0.74
CA MET A 418 -9.47 9.97 1.65
C MET A 418 -8.36 9.12 1.05
N LEU A 419 -8.70 7.97 0.46
CA LEU A 419 -7.74 7.06 -0.16
C LEU A 419 -7.09 7.67 -1.42
N LEU A 420 -7.86 8.37 -2.24
CA LEU A 420 -7.36 9.01 -3.47
C LEU A 420 -6.46 10.23 -3.18
N GLY A 421 -6.68 10.89 -2.03
CA GLY A 421 -5.94 12.09 -1.59
C GLY A 421 -4.69 11.82 -0.76
N VAL A 422 -4.29 10.55 -0.55
CA VAL A 422 -3.11 10.20 0.24
C VAL A 422 -1.82 10.69 -0.42
N ASN A 423 -0.84 11.05 0.41
CA ASN A 423 0.50 11.40 -0.05
C ASN A 423 1.19 10.21 -0.73
N ARG A 424 1.73 10.46 -1.93
CA ARG A 424 2.40 9.44 -2.76
C ARG A 424 3.89 9.47 -2.47
N HIS A 425 4.32 8.58 -1.58
CA HIS A 425 5.74 8.35 -1.30
C HIS A 425 6.37 7.53 -2.42
N GLN A 426 7.66 7.74 -2.70
CA GLN A 426 8.37 6.88 -3.65
C GLN A 426 8.53 5.47 -3.07
N ILE A 427 8.06 4.45 -3.80
CA ILE A 427 8.14 3.04 -3.38
C ILE A 427 9.58 2.51 -3.45
N THR A 428 10.36 2.99 -4.42
CA THR A 428 11.73 2.54 -4.66
C THR A 428 12.71 3.70 -4.62
N ASN A 429 14.00 3.40 -4.48
CA ASN A 429 15.07 4.38 -4.57
C ASN A 429 15.27 4.95 -5.98
N VAL A 430 14.57 4.39 -6.99
CA VAL A 430 14.62 4.89 -8.36
C VAL A 430 13.70 6.12 -8.45
N PRO A 431 14.25 7.31 -8.72
CA PRO A 431 13.43 8.51 -8.82
C PRO A 431 12.50 8.42 -10.03
N ASN A 432 11.26 8.90 -9.88
CA ASN A 432 10.25 8.96 -10.94
C ASN A 432 10.02 7.63 -11.67
N LEU A 433 9.97 6.53 -10.93
CA LEU A 433 9.60 5.22 -11.47
C LEU A 433 8.26 5.34 -12.21
N SER A 434 8.20 4.85 -13.44
CA SER A 434 6.94 4.81 -14.20
C SER A 434 6.10 3.59 -13.85
N GLU A 435 4.84 3.56 -14.27
CA GLU A 435 3.96 2.42 -14.00
C GLU A 435 4.52 1.10 -14.57
N LYS A 436 5.09 1.09 -15.78
CA LYS A 436 5.77 -0.12 -16.30
C LYS A 436 7.04 -0.45 -15.53
N GLY A 437 7.80 0.57 -15.11
CA GLY A 437 8.94 0.39 -14.22
C GLY A 437 8.55 -0.27 -12.90
N TRP A 438 7.43 0.16 -12.32
CA TRP A 438 6.83 -0.45 -11.12
C TRP A 438 6.43 -1.89 -11.35
N PHE A 439 5.84 -2.22 -12.50
CA PHE A 439 5.47 -3.60 -12.82
C PHE A 439 6.68 -4.53 -12.94
N HIS A 440 7.78 -4.07 -13.54
CA HIS A 440 9.04 -4.82 -13.54
C HIS A 440 9.62 -4.97 -12.14
N PHE A 441 9.49 -3.94 -11.29
CA PHE A 441 9.85 -4.02 -9.88
C PHE A 441 8.98 -5.05 -9.15
N CYS A 442 7.67 -5.11 -9.41
CA CYS A 442 6.76 -6.10 -8.86
C CYS A 442 7.21 -7.54 -9.15
N ASN A 443 7.56 -7.84 -10.41
CA ASN A 443 8.07 -9.17 -10.76
C ASN A 443 9.33 -9.53 -9.96
N LYS A 444 10.30 -8.61 -9.90
CA LYS A 444 11.55 -8.80 -9.13
C LYS A 444 11.29 -8.95 -7.63
N ALA A 445 10.37 -8.16 -7.08
CA ALA A 445 9.98 -8.22 -5.69
C ALA A 445 9.37 -9.58 -5.34
N TRP A 446 8.49 -10.09 -6.21
CA TRP A 446 7.88 -11.41 -6.04
C TRP A 446 8.91 -12.54 -6.09
N GLU A 447 9.84 -12.50 -7.06
CA GLU A 447 10.94 -13.46 -7.13
C GLU A 447 11.81 -13.44 -5.86
N SER A 448 12.08 -12.24 -5.32
CA SER A 448 12.85 -12.09 -4.09
C SER A 448 12.14 -12.69 -2.88
N ILE A 449 10.81 -12.59 -2.81
CA ILE A 449 10.00 -13.16 -1.75
C ILE A 449 9.97 -14.69 -1.84
N LYS A 450 9.77 -15.25 -3.05
CA LYS A 450 9.78 -16.71 -3.26
C LYS A 450 11.14 -17.33 -2.93
N LYS A 451 12.24 -16.60 -3.16
CA LYS A 451 13.62 -17.04 -2.83
C LYS A 451 14.02 -16.76 -1.37
N CYS A 452 13.20 -16.03 -0.61
CA CYS A 452 13.54 -15.61 0.74
C CYS A 452 13.47 -16.79 1.72
N THR A 453 14.59 -17.06 2.40
CA THR A 453 14.70 -18.17 3.34
C THR A 453 13.92 -17.96 4.64
N PHE A 454 13.58 -16.72 4.99
CA PHE A 454 12.85 -16.41 6.22
C PHE A 454 11.46 -17.05 6.26
N PHE A 455 10.78 -17.15 5.12
CA PHE A 455 9.48 -17.83 5.04
C PHE A 455 9.60 -19.34 5.30
N LEU A 456 10.65 -19.96 4.76
CA LEU A 456 10.94 -21.39 4.99
C LEU A 456 11.32 -21.65 6.46
N GLU A 457 12.05 -20.73 7.09
CA GLU A 457 12.38 -20.82 8.50
C GLU A 457 11.15 -20.61 9.38
N TYR A 458 10.29 -19.64 9.05
CA TYR A 458 9.02 -19.41 9.73
C TYR A 458 8.12 -20.64 9.67
N GLU A 459 8.02 -21.30 8.50
CA GLU A 459 7.26 -22.55 8.33
C GLU A 459 7.70 -23.63 9.32
N ARG A 460 9.00 -23.76 9.60
CA ARG A 460 9.55 -24.77 10.53
C ARG A 460 9.21 -24.49 11.99
N PHE A 461 8.91 -23.24 12.33
CA PHE A 461 8.50 -22.84 13.68
C PHE A 461 6.99 -22.85 13.88
N LEU A 462 6.21 -23.08 12.81
CA LEU A 462 4.78 -23.31 12.94
C LEU A 462 4.52 -24.68 13.58
N PRO A 463 3.51 -24.78 14.48
CA PRO A 463 3.23 -25.97 15.26
C PRO A 463 2.69 -27.17 14.44
#